data_AF-A0A5Q0BKY1-F1
#
_entry.id   AF-A0A5Q0BKY1-F1
#
_cell.length_a   1.000
_cell.length_b   1.000
_cell.length_c   1.000
_cell.angle_alpha   90.00
_cell.angle_beta   90.00
_cell.angle_gamma   90.00
#
_symmetry.space_group_name_H-M   'P 1'
#
loop_
_entity.id
_entity.type
_entity.pdbx_description
1 polymer ?
#
loop_
_entity_poly.entity_id
_entity_poly.type
_entity_poly.pdbx_seq_one_letter_code
_entity_poly.pdbx_strand_id
1 'polypeptide(L)' 'MTNRLPLTDETGEVRQLTAEDVKHFRPASDVLLEIMGAALALEMLQPKKLAVPMSETSK' A
#
# COMPACT_ATOMS: atom_id res chain seq x y z
N MET A 1 -1.98 -14.83 -21.42
CA MET A 1 -2.16 -13.93 -20.27
C MET A 1 -1.69 -14.69 -19.04
N THR A 2 -0.67 -14.20 -18.35
CA THR A 2 -0.18 -14.86 -17.12
C THR A 2 -1.31 -14.79 -16.09
N ASN A 3 -1.83 -15.95 -15.70
CA ASN A 3 -2.96 -16.03 -14.77
C ASN A 3 -2.48 -15.59 -13.38
N ARG A 4 -2.61 -14.28 -13.09
CA ARG A 4 -2.27 -13.68 -11.78
C ARG A 4 -3.41 -14.00 -10.83
N LEU A 5 -3.44 -15.25 -10.36
CA LEU A 5 -4.39 -15.68 -9.36
C LEU A 5 -4.21 -14.83 -8.08
N PRO A 6 -5.30 -14.54 -7.36
CA PRO A 6 -5.21 -13.86 -6.07
C PRO A 6 -4.40 -14.69 -5.08
N LEU A 7 -3.82 -14.04 -4.07
CA LEU A 7 -3.18 -14.70 -2.94
C LEU A 7 -4.27 -15.39 -2.11
N THR A 8 -4.35 -16.71 -2.23
CA THR A 8 -5.31 -17.53 -1.48
C THR A 8 -4.63 -18.39 -0.42
N ASP A 9 -5.40 -18.83 0.55
CA ASP A 9 -5.01 -19.87 1.51
C ASP A 9 -5.29 -21.29 0.96
N GLU A 10 -5.12 -22.29 1.82
CA GLU A 10 -5.27 -23.71 1.51
C GLU A 10 -6.72 -24.11 1.18
N THR A 11 -7.71 -23.33 1.64
CA THR A 11 -9.13 -23.55 1.34
C THR A 11 -9.55 -22.83 0.05
N GLY A 12 -8.66 -22.04 -0.54
CA GLY A 12 -8.92 -21.28 -1.76
C GLY A 12 -9.58 -19.93 -1.50
N GLU A 13 -9.66 -19.48 -0.25
CA GLU A 13 -10.17 -18.17 0.11
C GLU A 13 -9.06 -17.12 0.01
N VAL A 14 -9.43 -15.87 -0.27
CA VAL A 14 -8.47 -14.76 -0.34
C VAL A 14 -7.92 -14.50 1.06
N ARG A 15 -6.61 -14.60 1.22
CA ARG A 15 -5.95 -14.47 2.52
C ARG A 15 -5.37 -13.07 2.76
N GLN A 16 -5.08 -12.79 4.02
CA GLN A 16 -4.42 -11.55 4.41
C GLN A 16 -2.95 -11.52 3.96
N LEU A 17 -2.46 -10.32 3.67
CA LEU A 17 -1.05 -10.08 3.37
C LEU A 17 -0.20 -10.25 4.63
N THR A 18 0.88 -11.00 4.49
CA THR A 18 1.88 -11.22 5.53
C THR A 18 3.09 -10.30 5.32
N ALA A 19 3.95 -10.20 6.34
CA ALA A 19 5.21 -9.48 6.23
C ALA A 19 6.14 -10.07 5.14
N GLU A 20 6.03 -11.37 4.84
CA GLU A 20 6.80 -12.00 3.77
C GLU A 20 6.29 -11.58 2.40
N ASP A 21 4.97 -11.49 2.21
CA ASP A 21 4.39 -11.00 0.95
C ASP A 21 4.88 -9.57 0.64
N VAL A 22 4.91 -8.70 1.65
CA VAL A 22 5.35 -7.31 1.51
C VAL A 22 6.82 -7.20 1.05
N LYS A 23 7.69 -8.15 1.41
CA LYS A 23 9.09 -8.16 0.95
C LYS A 23 9.21 -8.34 -0.56
N HIS A 24 8.22 -8.95 -1.20
CA HIS A 24 8.21 -9.19 -2.64
C HIS A 24 7.60 -8.02 -3.43
N PHE A 25 7.02 -7.03 -2.74
CA PHE A 25 6.38 -5.90 -3.38
C PHE A 25 7.43 -4.89 -3.85
N ARG A 26 7.21 -4.34 -5.05
CA ARG A 26 8.02 -3.22 -5.54
C ARG A 26 7.74 -1.97 -4.69
N PRO A 27 8.76 -1.14 -4.41
CA PRO A 27 8.57 0.15 -3.75
C PRO A 27 7.54 1.01 -4.47
N ALA A 28 6.75 1.77 -3.69
CA ALA A 28 5.73 2.66 -4.24
C ALA A 28 6.35 3.73 -5.16
N SER A 29 7.57 4.19 -4.88
CA SER A 29 8.30 5.14 -5.73
C SER A 29 8.51 4.64 -7.16
N ASP A 30 8.65 3.32 -7.31
CA ASP A 30 9.02 2.72 -8.59
C ASP A 30 7.78 2.46 -9.45
N VAL A 31 6.61 2.33 -8.82
CA VAL A 31 5.36 1.91 -9.47
C VAL A 31 4.40 3.07 -9.67
N LEU A 32 4.28 4.00 -8.71
CA LEU A 32 3.25 5.04 -8.76
C LEU A 32 3.44 6.01 -9.93
N LEU A 33 4.69 6.33 -10.28
CA LEU A 33 5.01 7.16 -11.44
C LEU A 33 4.51 6.54 -12.76
N GLU A 34 4.58 5.22 -12.87
CA GLU A 34 4.15 4.46 -14.06
C GLU A 34 2.62 4.43 -14.19
N ILE A 35 1.89 4.33 -13.07
CA ILE A 35 0.44 4.10 -13.07
C ILE A 35 -0.37 5.41 -13.07
N MET A 36 0.05 6.41 -12.29
CA MET A 36 -0.81 7.54 -11.89
C MET A 36 -0.34 8.89 -12.43
N GLY A 37 0.78 8.93 -13.17
CA GLY A 37 1.40 10.15 -13.68
C GLY A 37 2.21 10.90 -12.61
N ALA A 38 3.15 11.74 -13.07
CA ALA A 38 4.18 12.32 -12.21
C ALA A 38 3.64 13.20 -11.07
N ALA A 39 2.66 14.06 -11.34
CA ALA A 39 2.16 15.02 -10.35
C ALA A 39 1.51 14.32 -9.15
N LEU A 40 0.58 13.40 -9.41
CA LEU A 40 -0.15 12.68 -8.36
C LEU A 40 0.74 11.67 -7.63
N ALA A 41 1.63 10.97 -8.35
CA ALA A 41 2.59 10.08 -7.72
C ALA A 41 3.52 10.81 -6.73
N LEU A 42 4.03 11.99 -7.11
CA LEU A 42 4.89 12.79 -6.24
C LEU A 42 4.15 13.28 -4.99
N GLU A 43 2.88 13.66 -5.09
CA GLU A 43 2.05 14.05 -3.95
C GLU A 43 1.88 12.87 -2.97
N MET A 44 1.57 11.68 -3.48
CA MET A 44 1.36 10.48 -2.65
C MET A 44 2.64 9.96 -1.97
N LEU A 45 3.79 10.20 -2.57
CA LEU A 45 5.09 9.82 -2.02
C LEU A 45 5.62 10.82 -0.98
N GLN A 46 4.94 11.95 -0.77
CA GLN A 46 5.36 12.90 0.25
C GLN A 46 5.27 12.26 1.64
N PRO A 47 6.26 12.50 2.52
CA PRO A 47 6.18 12.07 3.91
C PRO A 47 4.89 12.62 4.51
N LYS A 48 4.04 11.73 5.04
CA LYS A 48 2.84 12.15 5.74
C LYS A 48 3.29 13.00 6.93
N LYS A 49 3.02 14.30 6.86
CA LYS A 49 3.18 15.19 8.01
C LYS A 49 2.36 14.57 9.13
N LEU A 50 3.03 14.14 10.20
CA LEU A 50 2.37 13.57 11.38
C LEU A 50 1.23 14.50 11.75
N ALA A 51 0.00 14.03 11.57
CA ALA A 51 -1.15 14.72 12.10
C ALA A 51 -0.91 14.82 13.60
N VAL A 52 -0.91 16.04 14.13
CA VAL A 52 -0.87 16.29 15.57
C VAL A 52 -1.91 15.35 16.20
N PRO A 53 -1.55 14.54 17.21
CA PRO A 53 -2.54 13.71 17.87
C PRO A 53 -3.60 14.66 18.42
N MET A 54 -4.85 14.45 18.01
CA MET A 54 -6.02 15.02 18.66
C MET A 54 -6.08 14.44 20.08
N SER A 55 -5.22 14.94 20.98
CA SER A 55 -5.32 14.69 22.40
C SER A 55 -6.53 15.45 22.93
N GLU A 56 -7.53 14.69 23.38
CA GLU A 56 -8.46 15.00 24.46
C GLU A 56 -9.05 16.42 24.51
N THR A 57 -10.29 16.56 24.04
CA THR A 57 -11.23 17.51 24.66
C THR A 57 -12.31 16.71 25.38
N SER A 58 -11.96 16.24 26.57
CA SER A 58 -12.93 15.85 27.59
C SER A 58 -13.31 17.10 28.37
N LYS A 59 -14.58 17.51 28.29
CA LYS A 59 -15.30 18.29 29.31
C LYS A 59 -16.78 17.94 29.25
#